data_AF-A0A930TJM8-F1
#
_entry.id   AF-A0A930TJM8-F1
#
_cell.length_a   1.000
_cell.length_b   1.000
_cell.length_c   1.000
_cell.angle_alpha   90.00
_cell.angle_beta   90.00
_cell.angle_gamma   90.00
#
_symmetry.space_group_name_H-M   'P 1'
#
loop_
_entity.id
_entity.type
_entity.pdbx_description
1 polymer ?
#
loop_
_entity_poly.entity_id
_entity_poly.type
_entity_poly.pdbx_seq_one_letter_code
_entity_poly.pdbx_strand_id
1 'polypeptide(L)'
;MQDNSLVYLDTVSKIYPTSKGEVYAVRDVSLAVQPGEFFSLLGSSGSGKTTTLRLIGGFEIPEYGRVFLGGEEVTTLPPYRRNVHTVFQSYALFPHLTVAQNIAYPLTIAKMPRAEIAPQVEAALRMFRISGLGDRRPAQLSGGQQQRVALARALISRPKVLLLDEPLSALDAKIREEVRQELRELQRQTNLTFIYVTHDQEEALALSDRIAVMHNGRVEQIDTPKQIYTRPASLFVAQFIGKANFLTGTVERVTSDSCEVNVNGISISALVAHYPPRLGEIVTLMIRPEQIQVTPVLSLDPALDPAANPAPDSEVAPQHRTNHVPGKQTTSAYIGQLLESQFDTPVGRLTVTQLGDQNLIEASTSHHLQWSAQSCLVLPPGSAAPPQPTP
;
A
#
# COMPACT_ATOMS: atom_id res chain seq x y z
N MET A 1 -11.02 -9.46 -18.10
CA MET A 1 -11.15 -8.27 -17.22
C MET A 1 -11.06 -6.94 -17.99
N GLN A 2 -10.96 -6.93 -19.33
CA GLN A 2 -10.94 -5.70 -20.15
C GLN A 2 -12.28 -4.97 -20.22
N ASP A 3 -13.41 -5.69 -20.16
CA ASP A 3 -14.72 -5.17 -20.64
C ASP A 3 -15.37 -4.05 -19.83
N ASN A 4 -14.76 -3.53 -18.76
CA ASN A 4 -15.33 -2.37 -18.05
C ASN A 4 -14.31 -1.44 -17.36
N SER A 5 -13.01 -1.62 -17.58
CA SER A 5 -11.99 -0.78 -16.96
C SER A 5 -11.87 0.58 -17.64
N LEU A 6 -11.81 1.66 -16.84
CA LEU A 6 -11.57 3.01 -17.34
C LEU A 6 -10.12 3.22 -17.74
N VAL A 7 -9.16 2.64 -17.01
CA VAL A 7 -7.74 2.63 -17.38
C VAL A 7 -7.28 1.20 -17.46
N TYR A 8 -6.64 0.84 -18.57
CA TYR A 8 -6.05 -0.49 -18.74
C TYR A 8 -4.65 -0.38 -19.33
N LEU A 9 -3.69 -0.98 -18.64
CA LEU A 9 -2.35 -1.23 -19.17
C LEU A 9 -2.29 -2.69 -19.60
N ASP A 10 -1.93 -2.93 -20.85
CA ASP A 10 -1.73 -4.25 -21.41
C ASP A 10 -0.24 -4.52 -21.59
N THR A 11 0.33 -5.28 -20.67
CA THR A 11 1.72 -5.76 -20.69
C THR A 11 2.73 -4.66 -21.03
N VAL A 12 2.60 -3.52 -20.35
CA VAL A 12 3.36 -2.32 -20.66
C VAL A 12 4.78 -2.42 -20.11
N SER A 13 5.77 -2.07 -20.92
CA SER A 13 7.17 -1.97 -20.52
C SER A 13 7.76 -0.61 -20.90
N LYS A 14 8.50 -0.01 -19.96
CA LYS A 14 9.25 1.22 -20.15
C LYS A 14 10.73 1.02 -19.81
N ILE A 15 11.59 1.32 -20.76
CA ILE A 15 13.04 1.16 -20.69
C ILE A 15 13.69 2.54 -20.77
N TYR A 16 14.68 2.78 -19.91
CA TYR A 16 15.53 3.96 -20.00
C TYR A 16 16.99 3.57 -20.26
N PRO A 17 17.68 4.29 -21.15
CA PRO A 17 19.12 4.13 -21.30
C PRO A 17 19.85 4.74 -20.09
N THR A 18 20.86 4.04 -19.61
CA THR A 18 21.77 4.49 -18.54
C THR A 18 23.22 4.31 -18.96
N SER A 19 24.15 4.90 -18.20
CA SER A 19 25.59 4.72 -18.44
C SER A 19 26.06 3.26 -18.33
N LYS A 20 25.27 2.39 -17.70
CA LYS A 20 25.58 0.96 -17.50
C LYS A 20 24.73 0.02 -18.38
N GLY A 21 23.97 0.56 -19.34
CA GLY A 21 23.06 -0.20 -20.20
C GLY A 21 21.60 0.21 -20.01
N GLU A 22 20.68 -0.65 -20.41
CA GLU A 22 19.24 -0.39 -20.35
C GLU A 22 18.62 -0.84 -19.02
N VAL A 23 17.72 -0.03 -18.46
CA VAL A 23 16.98 -0.35 -17.23
C VAL A 23 15.49 -0.36 -17.53
N TYR A 24 14.84 -1.48 -17.22
CA TYR A 24 13.38 -1.57 -17.22
C TYR A 24 12.83 -0.84 -15.99
N ALA A 25 12.37 0.40 -16.18
CA ALA A 25 11.66 1.13 -15.13
C ALA A 25 10.24 0.59 -14.92
N VAL A 26 9.64 0.06 -15.97
CA VAL A 26 8.37 -0.68 -15.93
C VAL A 26 8.55 -1.93 -16.79
N ARG A 27 8.12 -3.09 -16.30
CA ARG A 27 8.32 -4.38 -16.98
C ARG A 27 7.07 -5.25 -16.92
N ASP A 28 6.50 -5.49 -18.09
CA ASP A 28 5.38 -6.40 -18.33
C ASP A 28 4.16 -6.06 -17.44
N VAL A 29 3.92 -4.78 -17.17
CA VAL A 29 2.87 -4.34 -16.24
C VAL A 29 1.51 -4.40 -16.91
N SER A 30 0.64 -5.26 -16.38
CA SER A 30 -0.78 -5.30 -16.69
C SER A 30 -1.60 -4.89 -15.48
N LEU A 31 -2.45 -3.87 -15.62
CA LEU A 31 -3.36 -3.43 -14.56
C LEU A 31 -4.64 -2.85 -15.14
N ALA A 32 -5.72 -2.92 -14.36
CA ALA A 32 -7.03 -2.42 -14.73
C ALA A 32 -7.62 -1.62 -13.55
N VAL A 33 -8.00 -0.37 -13.85
CA VAL A 33 -8.65 0.56 -12.91
C VAL A 33 -10.10 0.75 -13.35
N GLN A 34 -11.03 0.57 -12.41
CA GLN A 34 -12.46 0.68 -12.64
C GLN A 34 -12.91 2.16 -12.55
N PRO A 35 -14.01 2.53 -13.23
CA PRO A 35 -14.60 3.86 -13.06
C PRO A 35 -14.98 4.13 -11.60
N GLY A 36 -14.63 5.32 -11.09
CA GLY A 36 -14.93 5.74 -9.73
C GLY A 36 -14.07 5.06 -8.65
N GLU A 37 -13.01 4.34 -9.03
CA GLU A 37 -12.08 3.69 -8.11
C GLU A 37 -11.02 4.69 -7.60
N PHE A 38 -10.69 4.64 -6.31
CA PHE A 38 -9.46 5.20 -5.77
C PHE A 38 -8.38 4.12 -5.80
N PHE A 39 -7.55 4.13 -6.84
CA PHE A 39 -6.53 3.11 -7.07
C PHE A 39 -5.14 3.65 -6.72
N SER A 40 -4.38 2.94 -5.88
CA SER A 40 -3.03 3.37 -5.52
C SER A 40 -1.93 2.53 -6.16
N LEU A 41 -0.88 3.18 -6.65
CA LEU A 41 0.41 2.57 -6.95
C LEU A 41 1.30 2.77 -5.73
N LEU A 42 1.68 1.67 -5.08
CA LEU A 42 2.48 1.66 -3.86
C LEU A 42 3.79 0.91 -4.08
N GLY A 43 4.89 1.36 -3.46
CA GLY A 43 6.19 0.69 -3.56
C GLY A 43 7.33 1.61 -3.16
N SER A 44 8.53 1.05 -3.03
CA SER A 44 9.74 1.80 -2.68
C SER A 44 10.15 2.83 -3.75
N SER A 45 11.10 3.71 -3.41
CA SER A 45 11.69 4.60 -4.41
C SER A 45 12.29 3.80 -5.56
N GLY A 46 12.07 4.25 -6.80
CA GLY A 46 12.55 3.56 -8.01
C GLY A 46 11.74 2.32 -8.43
N SER A 47 10.63 1.98 -7.77
CA SER A 47 9.84 0.79 -8.13
C SER A 47 9.03 0.90 -9.44
N GLY A 48 9.03 2.07 -10.10
CA GLY A 48 8.34 2.29 -11.38
C GLY A 48 6.98 3.01 -11.30
N LYS A 49 6.55 3.45 -10.11
CA LYS A 49 5.22 4.09 -9.90
C LYS A 49 5.02 5.35 -10.73
N THR A 50 5.90 6.33 -10.59
CA THR A 50 5.82 7.61 -11.33
C THR A 50 5.97 7.39 -12.83
N THR A 51 6.82 6.46 -13.26
CA THR A 51 6.90 6.08 -14.68
C THR A 51 5.59 5.50 -15.17
N THR A 52 4.96 4.59 -14.41
CA THR A 52 3.64 4.03 -14.74
C THR A 52 2.57 5.13 -14.83
N LEU A 53 2.56 6.06 -13.88
CA LEU A 53 1.64 7.22 -13.91
C LEU A 53 1.87 8.10 -15.14
N ARG A 54 3.13 8.35 -15.51
CA ARG A 54 3.50 9.13 -16.71
C ARG A 54 3.12 8.43 -18.01
N LEU A 55 3.19 7.10 -18.06
CA LEU A 55 2.72 6.31 -19.19
C LEU A 55 1.20 6.45 -19.37
N ILE A 56 0.43 6.47 -18.28
CA ILE A 56 -1.02 6.72 -18.31
C ILE A 56 -1.31 8.17 -18.75
N GLY A 57 -0.56 9.15 -18.21
CA GLY A 57 -0.68 10.57 -18.54
C GLY A 57 -0.17 10.95 -19.93
N GLY A 58 0.56 10.07 -20.61
CA GLY A 58 1.16 10.33 -21.93
C GLY A 58 2.42 11.17 -21.92
N PHE A 59 3.01 11.38 -20.74
CA PHE A 59 4.31 12.06 -20.61
C PHE A 59 5.47 11.15 -20.99
N GLU A 60 5.23 9.85 -21.04
CA GLU A 60 6.15 8.83 -21.50
C GLU A 60 5.41 7.91 -22.49
N ILE A 61 6.15 7.36 -23.44
CA ILE A 61 5.65 6.35 -24.39
C ILE A 61 6.35 5.03 -24.05
N PRO A 62 5.60 3.93 -23.88
CA PRO A 62 6.21 2.63 -23.61
C PRO A 62 6.87 2.04 -24.86
N GLU A 63 7.95 1.28 -24.69
CA GLU A 63 8.56 0.53 -25.79
C GLU A 63 7.73 -0.70 -26.17
N TYR A 64 7.00 -1.28 -25.21
CA TYR A 64 6.14 -2.44 -25.43
C TYR A 64 4.80 -2.31 -24.69
N GLY A 65 3.79 -3.02 -25.18
CA GLY A 65 2.45 -3.03 -24.62
C GLY A 65 1.60 -1.83 -25.05
N ARG A 66 0.40 -1.73 -24.49
CA ARG A 66 -0.59 -0.71 -24.89
C ARG A 66 -1.26 -0.06 -23.68
N VAL A 67 -1.64 1.19 -23.85
CA VAL A 67 -2.36 1.98 -22.84
C VAL A 67 -3.75 2.30 -23.37
N PHE A 68 -4.78 1.95 -22.61
CA PHE A 68 -6.17 2.23 -22.95
C PHE A 68 -6.82 3.12 -21.91
N LEU A 69 -7.64 4.07 -22.38
CA LEU A 69 -8.46 4.96 -21.56
C LEU A 69 -9.90 4.95 -22.06
N GLY A 70 -10.83 4.46 -21.24
CA GLY A 70 -12.25 4.36 -21.59
C GLY A 70 -12.52 3.55 -22.85
N GLY A 71 -11.76 2.47 -23.06
CA GLY A 71 -11.84 1.59 -24.23
C GLY A 71 -11.04 2.06 -25.45
N GLU A 72 -10.54 3.30 -25.47
CA GLU A 72 -9.73 3.82 -26.58
C GLU A 72 -8.24 3.58 -26.32
N GLU A 73 -7.51 3.08 -27.32
CA GLU A 73 -6.06 3.01 -27.25
C GLU A 73 -5.45 4.41 -27.36
N VAL A 74 -4.68 4.80 -26.35
CA VAL A 74 -4.06 6.13 -26.25
C VAL A 74 -2.54 6.09 -26.23
N THR A 75 -1.93 4.92 -26.48
CA THR A 75 -0.49 4.64 -26.30
C THR A 75 0.43 5.76 -26.83
N THR A 76 0.17 6.25 -28.05
CA THR A 76 0.98 7.28 -28.73
C THR A 76 0.38 8.68 -28.63
N LEU A 77 -0.78 8.84 -27.99
CA LEU A 77 -1.41 10.15 -27.84
C LEU A 77 -0.63 11.01 -26.82
N PRO A 78 -0.36 12.28 -27.15
CA PRO A 78 0.30 13.20 -26.22
C PRO A 78 -0.63 13.60 -25.06
N PRO A 79 -0.09 14.13 -23.94
CA PRO A 79 -0.87 14.39 -22.73
C PRO A 79 -2.12 15.25 -22.96
N TYR A 80 -2.00 16.32 -23.76
CA TYR A 80 -3.08 17.26 -24.03
C TYR A 80 -4.24 16.68 -24.85
N ARG A 81 -4.08 15.47 -25.42
CA ARG A 81 -5.16 14.73 -26.12
C ARG A 81 -5.75 13.60 -25.28
N ARG A 82 -5.22 13.35 -24.08
CA ARG A 82 -5.75 12.33 -23.16
C ARG A 82 -6.75 12.97 -22.22
N ASN A 83 -7.88 12.29 -21.98
CA ASN A 83 -8.92 12.75 -21.05
C ASN A 83 -8.55 12.42 -19.59
N VAL A 84 -7.33 12.82 -19.18
CA VAL A 84 -6.76 12.60 -17.85
C VAL A 84 -6.00 13.85 -17.43
N HIS A 85 -6.08 14.20 -16.16
CA HIS A 85 -5.33 15.33 -15.61
C HIS A 85 -4.35 14.86 -14.55
N THR A 86 -3.14 15.44 -14.53
CA THR A 86 -2.08 15.07 -13.61
C THR A 86 -1.76 16.20 -12.64
N VAL A 87 -1.71 15.87 -11.35
CA VAL A 87 -1.15 16.72 -10.30
C VAL A 87 0.20 16.15 -9.91
N PHE A 88 1.25 16.91 -10.23
CA PHE A 88 2.63 16.53 -9.92
C PHE A 88 3.00 16.83 -8.47
N GLN A 89 4.07 16.19 -7.98
CA GLN A 89 4.60 16.36 -6.63
C GLN A 89 4.88 17.82 -6.22
N SER A 90 5.36 18.65 -7.15
CA SER A 90 5.62 20.09 -6.91
C SER A 90 4.39 20.98 -7.10
N TYR A 91 3.20 20.37 -7.27
CA TYR A 91 1.93 20.98 -7.66
C TYR A 91 1.93 21.68 -9.03
N ALA A 92 3.11 22.00 -9.58
CA ALA A 92 3.33 22.67 -10.85
C ALA A 92 2.41 23.89 -11.05
N LEU A 93 2.19 24.68 -10.00
CA LEU A 93 1.42 25.93 -10.10
C LEU A 93 2.23 26.96 -10.88
N PHE A 94 1.55 27.75 -11.72
CA PHE A 94 2.19 28.81 -12.48
C PHE A 94 2.49 29.99 -11.53
N PRO A 95 3.77 30.29 -11.23
CA PRO A 95 4.13 31.23 -10.16
C PRO A 95 3.76 32.68 -10.50
N HIS A 96 3.63 32.98 -11.79
CA HIS A 96 3.29 34.30 -12.31
C HIS A 96 1.78 34.54 -12.40
N LEU A 97 0.95 33.51 -12.22
CA LEU A 97 -0.51 33.60 -12.23
C LEU A 97 -1.06 33.65 -10.81
N THR A 98 -2.19 34.34 -10.62
CA THR A 98 -2.95 34.26 -9.37
C THR A 98 -3.59 32.89 -9.18
N VAL A 99 -4.15 32.62 -8.01
CA VAL A 99 -4.92 31.39 -7.74
C VAL A 99 -6.09 31.26 -8.72
N ALA A 100 -6.89 32.30 -8.90
CA ALA A 100 -8.02 32.29 -9.82
C ALA A 100 -7.57 32.02 -11.26
N GLN A 101 -6.45 32.61 -11.69
CA GLN A 101 -5.87 32.39 -13.01
C GLN A 101 -5.30 30.98 -13.19
N ASN A 102 -4.65 30.43 -12.15
CA ASN A 102 -4.20 29.04 -12.16
C ASN A 102 -5.38 28.08 -12.37
N ILE A 103 -6.47 28.28 -11.63
CA ILE A 103 -7.68 27.47 -11.73
C ILE A 103 -8.37 27.66 -13.08
N ALA A 104 -8.44 28.88 -13.60
CA ALA A 104 -9.08 29.19 -14.90
C ALA A 104 -8.29 28.69 -16.12
N TYR A 105 -7.00 28.37 -15.96
CA TYR A 105 -6.10 28.11 -17.08
C TYR A 105 -6.59 26.99 -18.02
N PRO A 106 -7.02 25.80 -17.55
CA PRO A 106 -7.51 24.74 -18.44
C PRO A 106 -8.74 25.15 -19.25
N LEU A 107 -9.67 25.92 -18.66
CA LEU A 107 -10.86 26.43 -19.35
C LEU A 107 -10.49 27.43 -20.46
N THR A 108 -9.45 28.23 -20.21
CA THR A 108 -8.95 29.22 -21.17
C THR A 108 -8.31 28.53 -22.39
N ILE A 109 -7.54 27.47 -22.15
CA ILE A 109 -6.95 26.63 -23.21
C ILE A 109 -8.04 25.90 -24.01
N ALA A 110 -9.10 25.46 -23.35
CA ALA A 110 -10.30 24.89 -23.99
C ALA A 110 -11.16 25.93 -24.74
N LYS A 111 -10.74 27.20 -24.78
CA LYS A 111 -11.43 28.32 -25.45
C LYS A 111 -12.88 28.52 -24.96
N MET A 112 -13.14 28.23 -23.68
CA MET A 112 -14.44 28.48 -23.06
C MET A 112 -14.75 29.99 -23.08
N PRO A 113 -16.02 30.40 -23.33
CA PRO A 113 -16.40 31.81 -23.30
C PRO A 113 -16.06 32.48 -21.96
N ARG A 114 -15.49 33.69 -22.01
CA ARG A 114 -15.02 34.41 -20.81
C ARG A 114 -16.11 34.61 -19.75
N ALA A 115 -17.36 34.78 -20.18
CA ALA A 115 -18.52 34.93 -19.29
C ALA A 115 -18.81 33.66 -18.46
N GLU A 116 -18.41 32.48 -18.94
CA GLU A 116 -18.64 31.20 -18.26
C GLU A 116 -17.51 30.82 -17.30
N ILE A 117 -16.30 31.37 -17.51
CA ILE A 117 -15.12 31.03 -16.72
C ILE A 117 -15.24 31.51 -15.26
N ALA A 118 -15.60 32.78 -15.05
CA ALA A 118 -15.61 33.36 -13.71
C ALA A 118 -16.56 32.62 -12.73
N PRO A 119 -17.82 32.29 -13.12
CA PRO A 119 -18.70 31.48 -12.28
C PRO A 119 -18.13 30.10 -11.92
N GLN A 120 -17.45 29.45 -12.85
CA GLN A 120 -16.85 28.13 -12.60
C GLN A 120 -15.64 28.22 -11.65
N VAL A 121 -14.81 29.25 -11.81
CA VAL A 121 -13.67 29.50 -10.92
C VAL A 121 -14.16 29.79 -9.50
N GLU A 122 -15.20 30.60 -9.33
CA GLU A 122 -15.79 30.86 -8.02
C GLU A 122 -16.38 29.59 -7.39
N ALA A 123 -17.07 28.77 -8.18
CA ALA A 123 -17.59 27.49 -7.70
C ALA A 123 -16.45 26.56 -7.24
N ALA A 124 -15.35 26.49 -8.00
CA ALA A 124 -14.16 25.73 -7.62
C ALA A 124 -13.53 26.30 -6.34
N LEU A 125 -13.36 27.61 -6.21
CA LEU A 125 -12.79 28.22 -5.00
C LEU A 125 -13.61 27.85 -3.73
N ARG A 126 -14.93 27.83 -3.84
CA ARG A 126 -15.83 27.38 -2.75
C ARG A 126 -15.68 25.89 -2.46
N MET A 127 -15.75 25.06 -3.50
CA MET A 127 -15.67 23.60 -3.38
C MET A 127 -14.38 23.15 -2.70
N PHE A 128 -13.25 23.77 -3.05
CA PHE A 128 -11.94 23.45 -2.50
C PHE A 128 -11.59 24.24 -1.24
N ARG A 129 -12.55 24.93 -0.60
CA ARG A 129 -12.36 25.68 0.65
C ARG A 129 -11.17 26.66 0.59
N ILE A 130 -11.02 27.36 -0.53
CA ILE A 130 -9.99 28.37 -0.79
C ILE A 130 -10.60 29.72 -1.24
N SER A 131 -11.87 29.94 -0.86
CA SER A 131 -12.56 31.23 -1.00
C SER A 131 -11.72 32.38 -0.42
N GLY A 132 -11.70 33.52 -1.10
CA GLY A 132 -10.91 34.71 -0.69
C GLY A 132 -9.41 34.64 -0.99
N LEU A 133 -8.91 33.53 -1.54
CA LEU A 133 -7.50 33.41 -1.96
C LEU A 133 -7.26 33.70 -3.45
N GLY A 134 -8.32 34.00 -4.22
CA GLY A 134 -8.29 34.11 -5.68
C GLY A 134 -7.23 35.06 -6.24
N ASP A 135 -6.98 36.18 -5.56
CA ASP A 135 -6.02 37.22 -5.98
C ASP A 135 -4.58 36.95 -5.51
N ARG A 136 -4.37 35.96 -4.64
CA ARG A 136 -3.04 35.60 -4.16
C ARG A 136 -2.26 34.86 -5.25
N ARG A 137 -0.94 34.91 -5.16
CA ARG A 137 -0.01 34.09 -5.95
C ARG A 137 0.42 32.84 -5.17
N PRO A 138 0.88 31.77 -5.84
CA PRO A 138 1.28 30.52 -5.17
C PRO A 138 2.26 30.70 -4.01
N ALA A 139 3.23 31.61 -4.14
CA ALA A 139 4.22 31.89 -3.08
C ALA A 139 3.62 32.48 -1.78
N GLN A 140 2.37 32.94 -1.80
CA GLN A 140 1.65 33.50 -0.65
C GLN A 140 0.73 32.47 0.03
N LEU A 141 0.83 31.20 -0.34
CA LEU A 141 -0.03 30.11 0.12
C LEU A 141 0.76 29.09 0.94
N SER A 142 0.11 28.47 1.91
CA SER A 142 0.66 27.28 2.58
C SER A 142 0.70 26.07 1.63
N GLY A 143 1.45 25.01 1.98
CA GLY A 143 1.53 23.80 1.16
C GLY A 143 0.16 23.16 0.88
N GLY A 144 -0.69 23.01 1.90
CA GLY A 144 -2.06 22.50 1.74
C GLY A 144 -2.95 23.42 0.88
N GLN A 145 -2.77 24.73 0.97
CA GLN A 145 -3.47 25.67 0.08
C GLN A 145 -3.01 25.53 -1.37
N GLN A 146 -1.71 25.41 -1.64
CA GLN A 146 -1.18 25.18 -2.99
C GLN A 146 -1.74 23.88 -3.58
N GLN A 147 -1.79 22.82 -2.78
CA GLN A 147 -2.37 21.55 -3.21
C GLN A 147 -3.86 21.70 -3.57
N ARG A 148 -4.67 22.36 -2.74
CA ARG A 148 -6.08 22.63 -3.05
C ARG A 148 -6.25 23.41 -4.35
N VAL A 149 -5.38 24.38 -4.61
CA VAL A 149 -5.36 25.11 -5.89
C VAL A 149 -5.01 24.20 -7.06
N ALA A 150 -4.04 23.29 -6.90
CA ALA A 150 -3.65 22.35 -7.93
C ALA A 150 -4.76 21.33 -8.25
N LEU A 151 -5.44 20.82 -7.21
CA LEU A 151 -6.61 19.94 -7.36
C LEU A 151 -7.77 20.68 -8.02
N ALA A 152 -8.08 21.91 -7.59
CA ALA A 152 -9.12 22.74 -8.20
C ALA A 152 -8.86 22.98 -9.69
N ARG A 153 -7.60 23.33 -10.04
CA ARG A 153 -7.18 23.47 -11.43
C ARG A 153 -7.33 22.16 -12.21
N ALA A 154 -6.95 21.03 -11.63
CA ALA A 154 -7.08 19.75 -12.31
C ALA A 154 -8.55 19.34 -12.51
N LEU A 155 -9.45 19.70 -11.59
CA LEU A 155 -10.82 19.21 -11.58
C LEU A 155 -11.85 20.12 -12.25
N ILE A 156 -11.53 21.40 -12.48
CA ILE A 156 -12.47 22.36 -13.07
C ILE A 156 -13.00 21.93 -14.46
N SER A 157 -12.21 21.16 -15.20
CA SER A 157 -12.55 20.64 -16.54
C SER A 157 -13.23 19.27 -16.51
N ARG A 158 -13.46 18.69 -15.32
CA ARG A 158 -14.13 17.39 -15.11
C ARG A 158 -13.50 16.24 -15.94
N PRO A 159 -12.21 15.94 -15.71
CA PRO A 159 -11.54 14.84 -16.43
C PRO A 159 -12.13 13.48 -16.05
N LYS A 160 -11.97 12.46 -16.90
CA LYS A 160 -12.38 11.08 -16.53
C LYS A 160 -11.51 10.47 -15.43
N VAL A 161 -10.21 10.80 -15.43
CA VAL A 161 -9.22 10.26 -14.48
C VAL A 161 -8.36 11.39 -13.93
N LEU A 162 -8.13 11.37 -12.62
CA LEU A 162 -7.18 12.22 -11.93
C LEU A 162 -5.94 11.39 -11.54
N LEU A 163 -4.77 11.81 -12.00
CA LEU A 163 -3.48 11.20 -11.70
C LEU A 163 -2.76 12.04 -10.64
N LEU A 164 -2.37 11.44 -9.53
CA LEU A 164 -1.77 12.12 -8.38
C LEU A 164 -0.37 11.52 -8.11
N ASP A 165 0.69 12.32 -8.29
CA ASP A 165 2.08 11.87 -8.12
C ASP A 165 2.65 12.36 -6.78
N GLU A 166 2.61 11.51 -5.75
CA GLU A 166 3.05 11.80 -4.38
C GLU A 166 2.57 13.17 -3.83
N PRO A 167 1.28 13.52 -3.95
CA PRO A 167 0.81 14.89 -3.69
C PRO A 167 0.87 15.27 -2.20
N LEU A 168 1.15 14.33 -1.30
CA LEU A 168 1.18 14.54 0.15
C LEU A 168 2.58 14.50 0.76
N SER A 169 3.62 14.21 -0.04
CA SER A 169 4.96 13.92 0.48
C SER A 169 5.62 15.11 1.19
N ALA A 170 5.23 16.34 0.83
CA ALA A 170 5.81 17.57 1.37
C ALA A 170 5.05 18.14 2.58
N LEU A 171 4.00 17.46 3.07
CA LEU A 171 3.16 17.94 4.17
C LEU A 171 3.56 17.29 5.50
N ASP A 172 3.43 18.05 6.60
CA ASP A 172 3.56 17.51 7.96
C ASP A 172 2.42 16.54 8.28
N ALA A 173 2.61 15.69 9.29
CA ALA A 173 1.71 14.58 9.61
C ALA A 173 0.25 15.03 9.88
N LYS A 174 0.04 16.16 10.57
CA LYS A 174 -1.30 16.62 10.92
C LYS A 174 -2.04 17.12 9.68
N ILE A 175 -1.41 18.00 8.91
CA ILE A 175 -1.99 18.52 7.67
C ILE A 175 -2.21 17.38 6.66
N ARG A 176 -1.27 16.43 6.60
CA ARG A 176 -1.37 15.26 5.74
C ARG A 176 -2.64 14.47 6.02
N GLU A 177 -2.93 14.16 7.28
CA GLU A 177 -4.14 13.43 7.66
C GLU A 177 -5.43 14.19 7.29
N GLU A 178 -5.48 15.49 7.56
CA GLU A 178 -6.62 16.33 7.17
C GLU A 178 -6.84 16.29 5.65
N VAL A 179 -5.77 16.41 4.86
CA VAL A 179 -5.85 16.38 3.39
C VAL A 179 -6.21 15.00 2.85
N ARG A 180 -5.74 13.90 3.47
CA ARG A 180 -6.13 12.52 3.11
C ARG A 180 -7.65 12.37 3.15
N GLN A 181 -8.27 12.79 4.25
CA GLN A 181 -9.72 12.73 4.43
C GLN A 181 -10.45 13.58 3.39
N GLU A 182 -9.94 14.79 3.11
CA GLU A 182 -10.50 15.67 2.09
C GLU A 182 -10.43 15.06 0.67
N LEU A 183 -9.32 14.41 0.31
CA LEU A 183 -9.17 13.74 -0.97
C LEU A 183 -10.18 12.59 -1.14
N ARG A 184 -10.37 11.77 -0.10
CA ARG A 184 -11.34 10.68 -0.12
C ARG A 184 -12.77 11.19 -0.25
N GLU A 185 -13.11 12.25 0.48
CA GLU A 185 -14.43 12.87 0.41
C GLU A 185 -14.69 13.50 -0.96
N LEU A 186 -13.70 14.22 -1.51
CA LEU A 186 -13.76 14.78 -2.85
C LEU A 186 -14.00 13.72 -3.92
N GLN A 187 -13.27 12.60 -3.84
CA GLN A 187 -13.42 11.49 -4.77
C GLN A 187 -14.85 10.91 -4.71
N ARG A 188 -15.39 10.70 -3.50
CA ARG A 188 -16.76 10.23 -3.29
C ARG A 188 -17.82 11.19 -3.82
N GLN A 189 -17.68 12.49 -3.55
CA GLN A 189 -18.63 13.51 -3.99
C GLN A 189 -18.64 13.68 -5.52
N THR A 190 -17.50 13.48 -6.17
CA THR A 190 -17.35 13.69 -7.62
C THR A 190 -17.49 12.41 -8.43
N ASN A 191 -17.42 11.24 -7.79
CA ASN A 191 -17.37 9.91 -8.42
C ASN A 191 -16.29 9.80 -9.51
N LEU A 192 -15.18 10.50 -9.31
CA LEU A 192 -14.04 10.50 -10.22
C LEU A 192 -13.12 9.32 -9.93
N THR A 193 -12.42 8.87 -10.98
CA THR A 193 -11.42 7.80 -10.85
C THR A 193 -10.08 8.41 -10.51
N PHE A 194 -9.48 7.98 -9.41
CA PHE A 194 -8.21 8.50 -8.91
C PHE A 194 -7.13 7.42 -9.07
N ILE A 195 -5.98 7.78 -9.63
CA ILE A 195 -4.77 6.96 -9.60
C ILE A 195 -3.73 7.71 -8.78
N TYR A 196 -3.41 7.16 -7.61
CA TYR A 196 -2.60 7.79 -6.58
C TYR A 196 -1.25 7.09 -6.43
N VAL A 197 -0.15 7.80 -6.58
CA VAL A 197 1.20 7.28 -6.34
C VAL A 197 1.65 7.69 -4.96
N THR A 198 2.11 6.72 -4.17
CA THR A 198 2.74 6.98 -2.87
C THR A 198 3.81 5.95 -2.53
N HIS A 199 4.71 6.33 -1.65
CA HIS A 199 5.64 5.44 -0.96
C HIS A 199 5.21 5.17 0.50
N ASP A 200 4.18 5.87 0.98
CA ASP A 200 3.63 5.72 2.32
C ASP A 200 2.55 4.63 2.33
N GLN A 201 2.77 3.60 3.17
CA GLN A 201 1.89 2.45 3.26
C GLN A 201 0.55 2.80 3.92
N GLU A 202 0.56 3.68 4.93
CA GLU A 202 -0.64 4.09 5.65
C GLU A 202 -1.58 4.84 4.71
N GLU A 203 -1.03 5.67 3.82
CA GLU A 203 -1.81 6.35 2.77
C GLU A 203 -2.54 5.37 1.88
N ALA A 204 -1.79 4.42 1.33
CA ALA A 204 -2.34 3.45 0.40
C ALA A 204 -3.40 2.60 1.10
N LEU A 205 -3.16 2.17 2.33
CA LEU A 205 -4.11 1.34 3.08
C LEU A 205 -5.37 2.11 3.51
N ALA A 206 -5.27 3.40 3.83
CA ALA A 206 -6.39 4.20 4.32
C ALA A 206 -7.28 4.76 3.20
N LEU A 207 -6.71 5.12 2.05
CA LEU A 207 -7.42 5.85 0.99
C LEU A 207 -7.97 4.98 -0.13
N SER A 208 -7.33 3.84 -0.39
CA SER A 208 -7.52 3.11 -1.65
C SER A 208 -8.64 2.09 -1.57
N ASP A 209 -9.36 1.93 -2.67
CA ASP A 209 -10.24 0.79 -2.88
C ASP A 209 -9.42 -0.45 -3.26
N ARG A 210 -8.39 -0.26 -4.12
CA ARG A 210 -7.39 -1.27 -4.47
C ARG A 210 -6.01 -0.63 -4.60
N ILE A 211 -4.99 -1.44 -4.34
CA ILE A 211 -3.58 -1.03 -4.42
C ILE A 211 -2.86 -2.00 -5.34
N ALA A 212 -2.00 -1.49 -6.21
CA ALA A 212 -0.96 -2.27 -6.87
C ALA A 212 0.37 -2.05 -6.13
N VAL A 213 0.90 -3.11 -5.53
CA VAL A 213 2.24 -3.11 -4.92
C VAL A 213 3.26 -3.33 -6.04
N MET A 214 4.17 -2.38 -6.21
CA MET A 214 5.19 -2.37 -7.25
C MET A 214 6.58 -2.59 -6.67
N HIS A 215 7.38 -3.40 -7.37
CA HIS A 215 8.76 -3.71 -7.02
C HIS A 215 9.57 -3.94 -8.29
N ASN A 216 10.72 -3.26 -8.41
CA ASN A 216 11.64 -3.41 -9.55
C ASN A 216 10.94 -3.33 -10.93
N GLY A 217 10.02 -2.38 -11.08
CA GLY A 217 9.28 -2.14 -12.32
C GLY A 217 8.15 -3.13 -12.60
N ARG A 218 7.92 -4.12 -11.73
CA ARG A 218 6.83 -5.10 -11.85
C ARG A 218 5.75 -4.83 -10.81
N VAL A 219 4.55 -5.34 -11.09
CA VAL A 219 3.48 -5.42 -10.10
C VAL A 219 3.56 -6.77 -9.40
N GLU A 220 3.73 -6.75 -8.08
CA GLU A 220 3.82 -7.93 -7.21
C GLU A 220 2.44 -8.46 -6.80
N GLN A 221 1.51 -7.53 -6.52
CA GLN A 221 0.15 -7.87 -6.12
C GLN A 221 -0.80 -6.70 -6.41
N ILE A 222 -2.02 -7.01 -6.86
CA ILE A 222 -3.11 -6.04 -6.94
C ILE A 222 -4.32 -6.57 -6.17
N ASP A 223 -4.70 -5.91 -5.10
CA ASP A 223 -5.88 -6.29 -4.32
C ASP A 223 -6.38 -5.11 -3.46
N THR A 224 -7.45 -5.33 -2.71
CA THR A 224 -7.93 -4.44 -1.66
C THR A 224 -6.88 -4.27 -0.56
N PRO A 225 -6.86 -3.13 0.17
CA PRO A 225 -5.98 -2.91 1.31
C PRO A 225 -5.97 -4.06 2.31
N LYS A 226 -7.16 -4.59 2.64
CA LYS A 226 -7.32 -5.69 3.58
C LYS A 226 -6.60 -6.94 3.09
N GLN A 227 -6.80 -7.35 1.84
CA GLN A 227 -6.17 -8.56 1.31
C GLN A 227 -4.65 -8.41 1.16
N ILE A 228 -4.15 -7.22 0.77
CA ILE A 228 -2.70 -6.97 0.72
C ILE A 228 -2.07 -7.09 2.11
N TYR A 229 -2.76 -6.58 3.13
CA TYR A 229 -2.28 -6.67 4.51
C TYR A 229 -2.37 -8.09 5.07
N THR A 230 -3.51 -8.77 4.91
CA THR A 230 -3.79 -10.05 5.56
C THR A 230 -3.40 -11.27 4.75
N ARG A 231 -3.21 -11.14 3.43
CA ARG A 231 -2.84 -12.23 2.50
C ARG A 231 -1.85 -11.75 1.43
N PRO A 232 -0.65 -11.31 1.83
CA PRO A 232 0.39 -10.94 0.88
C PRO A 232 0.75 -12.10 -0.05
N ALA A 233 0.92 -11.81 -1.34
CA ALA A 233 1.19 -12.81 -2.38
C ALA A 233 2.65 -13.26 -2.44
N SER A 234 3.57 -12.47 -1.87
CA SER A 234 5.00 -12.78 -1.84
C SER A 234 5.63 -12.33 -0.53
N LEU A 235 6.82 -12.86 -0.21
CA LEU A 235 7.59 -12.42 0.95
C LEU A 235 7.92 -10.93 0.87
N PHE A 236 8.19 -10.40 -0.33
CA PHE A 236 8.41 -8.97 -0.52
C PHE A 236 7.19 -8.16 -0.07
N VAL A 237 5.97 -8.51 -0.53
CA VAL A 237 4.77 -7.78 -0.10
C VAL A 237 4.55 -7.91 1.41
N ALA A 238 4.80 -9.09 1.98
CA ALA A 238 4.65 -9.32 3.41
C ALA A 238 5.61 -8.47 4.26
N GLN A 239 6.86 -8.31 3.82
CA GLN A 239 7.88 -7.48 4.46
C GLN A 239 7.67 -5.99 4.20
N PHE A 240 7.11 -5.66 3.03
CA PHE A 240 6.92 -4.29 2.61
C PHE A 240 5.67 -3.67 3.24
N ILE A 241 4.62 -4.44 3.54
CA ILE A 241 3.36 -3.91 4.07
C ILE A 241 3.22 -4.21 5.55
N GLY A 242 3.28 -3.18 6.40
CA GLY A 242 3.09 -3.28 7.84
C GLY A 242 4.17 -4.09 8.56
N LYS A 243 4.05 -4.19 9.89
CA LYS A 243 4.95 -5.05 10.69
C LYS A 243 4.53 -6.52 10.58
N ALA A 244 5.50 -7.43 10.61
CA ALA A 244 5.28 -8.87 10.56
C ALA A 244 6.42 -9.60 11.29
N ASN A 245 6.10 -10.75 11.87
CA ASN A 245 7.06 -11.74 12.32
C ASN A 245 7.29 -12.76 11.22
N PHE A 246 8.54 -13.16 11.03
CA PHE A 246 8.93 -14.16 10.04
C PHE A 246 9.65 -15.31 10.73
N LEU A 247 9.17 -16.53 10.52
CA LEU A 247 9.77 -17.76 11.06
C LEU A 247 10.20 -18.63 9.88
N THR A 248 11.40 -19.19 9.91
CA THR A 248 11.87 -20.11 8.86
C THR A 248 11.90 -21.52 9.40
N GLY A 249 11.37 -22.47 8.63
CA GLY A 249 11.30 -23.86 9.05
C GLY A 249 11.12 -24.83 7.90
N THR A 250 11.09 -26.12 8.23
CA THR A 250 10.96 -27.20 7.25
C THR A 250 9.54 -27.78 7.29
N VAL A 251 8.92 -27.94 6.13
CA VAL A 251 7.56 -28.45 6.01
C VAL A 251 7.52 -29.94 6.38
N GLU A 252 6.73 -30.28 7.40
CA GLU A 252 6.54 -31.65 7.90
C GLU A 252 5.25 -32.28 7.37
N ARG A 253 4.24 -31.47 7.07
CA ARG A 253 2.95 -31.94 6.55
C ARG A 253 2.28 -30.87 5.71
N VAL A 254 1.56 -31.30 4.66
CA VAL A 254 0.82 -30.41 3.76
C VAL A 254 -0.58 -30.99 3.55
N THR A 255 -1.59 -30.15 3.70
CA THR A 255 -2.97 -30.39 3.24
C THR A 255 -3.31 -29.38 2.15
N SER A 256 -4.54 -29.41 1.62
CA SER A 256 -4.96 -28.45 0.59
C SER A 256 -4.93 -27.01 1.08
N ASP A 257 -5.28 -26.78 2.34
CA ASP A 257 -5.56 -25.44 2.87
C ASP A 257 -4.56 -25.02 3.97
N SER A 258 -3.69 -25.93 4.41
CA SER A 258 -2.77 -25.68 5.52
C SER A 258 -1.52 -26.55 5.48
N CYS A 259 -0.49 -26.17 6.23
CA CYS A 259 0.72 -26.96 6.41
C CYS A 259 1.21 -26.89 7.85
N GLU A 260 2.02 -27.88 8.23
CA GLU A 260 2.80 -27.91 9.46
C GLU A 260 4.27 -27.72 9.12
N VAL A 261 4.93 -26.84 9.87
CA VAL A 261 6.32 -26.46 9.63
C VAL A 261 7.09 -26.57 10.94
N ASN A 262 8.18 -27.34 10.92
CA ASN A 262 9.14 -27.43 12.01
C ASN A 262 10.00 -26.17 12.07
N VAL A 263 9.86 -25.40 13.13
CA VAL A 263 10.70 -24.24 13.43
C VAL A 263 11.49 -24.55 14.70
N ASN A 264 12.77 -24.87 14.55
CA ASN A 264 13.68 -25.20 15.66
C ASN A 264 13.14 -26.27 16.64
N GLY A 265 12.48 -27.31 16.11
CA GLY A 265 11.91 -28.41 16.90
C GLY A 265 10.47 -28.16 17.37
N ILE A 266 9.86 -27.02 17.06
CA ILE A 266 8.46 -26.72 17.36
C ILE A 266 7.65 -26.79 16.06
N SER A 267 6.60 -27.61 16.04
CA SER A 267 5.71 -27.72 14.88
C SER A 267 4.67 -26.59 14.92
N ILE A 268 4.65 -25.75 13.89
CA ILE A 268 3.75 -24.61 13.73
C ILE A 268 2.79 -24.86 12.57
N SER A 269 1.49 -24.75 12.84
CA SER A 269 0.43 -24.82 11.84
C SER A 269 0.24 -23.46 11.15
N ALA A 270 0.13 -23.48 9.81
CA ALA A 270 -0.05 -22.29 8.99
C ALA A 270 -1.03 -22.54 7.83
N LEU A 271 -1.68 -21.47 7.37
CA LEU A 271 -2.56 -21.48 6.20
C LEU A 271 -1.74 -21.47 4.91
N VAL A 272 -2.13 -22.34 3.96
CA VAL A 272 -1.65 -22.32 2.57
C VAL A 272 -2.51 -21.33 1.79
N ALA A 273 -1.95 -20.17 1.44
CA ALA A 273 -2.66 -19.12 0.72
C ALA A 273 -2.35 -19.15 -0.79
N HIS A 274 -1.26 -18.50 -1.20
CA HIS A 274 -0.88 -18.38 -2.62
C HIS A 274 0.24 -19.34 -3.02
N TYR A 275 0.89 -19.96 -2.03
CA TYR A 275 2.06 -20.79 -2.22
C TYR A 275 1.82 -22.19 -1.63
N PRO A 276 1.60 -23.22 -2.46
CA PRO A 276 1.47 -24.61 -2.00
C PRO A 276 2.87 -25.21 -1.76
N PRO A 277 3.31 -25.36 -0.51
CA PRO A 277 4.67 -25.85 -0.23
C PRO A 277 4.77 -27.37 -0.46
N ARG A 278 6.00 -27.87 -0.63
CA ARG A 278 6.28 -29.30 -0.72
C ARG A 278 6.76 -29.86 0.62
N LEU A 279 6.49 -31.14 0.87
CA LEU A 279 7.05 -31.86 2.01
C LEU A 279 8.59 -31.78 2.00
N GLY A 280 9.18 -31.44 3.15
CA GLY A 280 10.63 -31.26 3.32
C GLY A 280 11.18 -29.94 2.79
N GLU A 281 10.34 -29.06 2.25
CA GLU A 281 10.75 -27.75 1.77
C GLU A 281 11.04 -26.78 2.91
N ILE A 282 12.05 -25.92 2.76
CA ILE A 282 12.29 -24.80 3.66
C ILE A 282 11.40 -23.63 3.23
N VAL A 283 10.55 -23.16 4.14
CA VAL A 283 9.58 -22.10 3.90
C VAL A 283 9.68 -21.00 4.95
N THR A 284 9.08 -19.86 4.67
CA THR A 284 8.93 -18.76 5.63
C THR A 284 7.47 -18.65 6.05
N LEU A 285 7.21 -18.75 7.35
CA LEU A 285 5.93 -18.41 7.95
C LEU A 285 5.87 -16.92 8.26
N MET A 286 4.70 -16.33 8.12
CA MET A 286 4.44 -14.93 8.44
C MET A 286 3.24 -14.80 9.36
N ILE A 287 3.42 -14.05 10.44
CA ILE A 287 2.39 -13.78 11.46
C ILE A 287 2.42 -12.30 11.79
N ARG A 288 1.27 -11.62 11.78
CA ARG A 288 1.18 -10.21 12.16
C ARG A 288 1.32 -10.04 13.70
N PRO A 289 2.03 -9.03 14.21
CA PRO A 289 2.23 -8.83 15.64
C PRO A 289 0.94 -8.77 16.46
N GLU A 290 -0.11 -8.16 15.89
CA GLU A 290 -1.43 -8.02 16.52
C GLU A 290 -2.29 -9.30 16.48
N GLN A 291 -1.81 -10.35 15.81
CA GLN A 291 -2.46 -11.66 15.80
C GLN A 291 -1.91 -12.59 16.89
N ILE A 292 -0.86 -12.16 17.60
CA ILE A 292 -0.28 -12.91 18.71
C ILE A 292 -0.91 -12.42 20.00
N GLN A 293 -1.53 -13.33 20.73
CA GLN A 293 -2.01 -13.08 22.08
C GLN A 293 -0.95 -13.50 23.09
N VAL A 294 -0.81 -12.73 24.16
CA VAL A 294 0.16 -12.99 25.23
C VAL A 294 -0.59 -13.32 26.52
N THR A 295 -0.24 -14.41 27.17
CA THR A 295 -0.80 -14.81 28.47
C THR A 295 0.33 -15.03 29.48
N PRO A 296 0.26 -14.45 30.70
CA PRO A 296 1.25 -14.70 31.74
C PRO A 296 1.23 -16.16 32.22
N VAL A 297 2.41 -16.72 32.52
CA VAL A 297 2.59 -18.10 33.05
C VAL A 297 2.05 -18.29 34.47
N LEU A 298 1.48 -17.25 35.11
CA LEU A 298 0.78 -17.38 36.39
C LEU A 298 -0.49 -18.24 36.30
N SER A 299 -0.90 -18.64 35.09
CA SER A 299 -2.03 -19.54 34.83
C SER A 299 -1.57 -21.00 34.78
N LEU A 300 -2.11 -21.85 35.67
CA LEU A 300 -1.94 -23.31 35.68
C LEU A 300 -2.72 -24.00 34.54
N ASP A 301 -2.78 -23.41 33.34
CA ASP A 301 -3.56 -23.96 32.23
C ASP A 301 -2.70 -24.95 31.41
N PRO A 302 -2.97 -26.27 31.46
CA PRO A 302 -2.24 -27.26 30.67
C PRO A 302 -2.39 -27.07 29.14
N ALA A 303 -3.35 -26.26 28.67
CA ALA A 303 -3.47 -25.90 27.24
C ALA A 303 -2.37 -24.94 26.74
N LEU A 304 -1.54 -24.39 27.65
CA LEU A 304 -0.47 -23.45 27.29
C LEU A 304 0.90 -24.11 27.09
N ASP A 305 1.06 -25.41 27.39
CA ASP A 305 2.32 -26.14 27.18
C ASP A 305 2.71 -26.13 25.68
N PRO A 306 3.97 -25.84 25.27
CA PRO A 306 4.40 -26.08 23.89
C PRO A 306 4.22 -27.53 23.41
N ALA A 307 4.14 -28.51 24.31
CA ALA A 307 3.71 -29.88 23.99
C ALA A 307 2.19 -30.00 23.68
N ALA A 308 1.40 -28.96 23.96
CA ALA A 308 0.00 -28.84 23.59
C ALA A 308 -0.20 -28.33 22.14
N ASN A 309 0.88 -27.93 21.44
CA ASN A 309 0.80 -27.81 19.99
C ASN A 309 0.34 -29.16 19.43
N PRO A 310 -0.73 -29.20 18.62
CA PRO A 310 -1.30 -30.48 18.26
C PRO A 310 -0.26 -31.30 17.49
N ALA A 311 -0.03 -32.53 17.94
CA ALA A 311 0.78 -33.48 17.19
C ALA A 311 0.25 -33.56 15.74
N PRO A 312 1.11 -33.88 14.76
CA PRO A 312 0.71 -33.94 13.34
C PRO A 312 -0.61 -34.71 13.12
N ASP A 313 -0.84 -35.76 13.91
CA ASP A 313 -1.98 -36.68 13.87
C ASP A 313 -3.21 -36.27 14.70
N SER A 314 -3.29 -35.03 15.21
CA SER A 314 -4.47 -34.55 15.97
C SER A 314 -5.76 -34.51 15.13
N GLU A 315 -6.88 -34.93 15.74
CA GLU A 315 -8.23 -34.92 15.14
C GLU A 315 -8.72 -33.50 14.74
N VAL A 316 -8.14 -32.45 15.33
CA VAL A 316 -8.49 -31.07 14.95
C VAL A 316 -7.88 -30.76 13.60
N ALA A 317 -8.74 -30.38 12.64
CA ALA A 317 -8.30 -29.98 11.32
C ALA A 317 -7.23 -28.87 11.42
N PRO A 318 -6.09 -29.00 10.70
CA PRO A 318 -4.92 -28.13 10.89
C PRO A 318 -5.20 -26.62 10.79
N GLN A 319 -6.14 -26.20 9.95
CA GLN A 319 -6.60 -24.82 9.83
C GLN A 319 -7.35 -24.25 11.06
N HIS A 320 -7.79 -25.09 11.99
CA HIS A 320 -8.46 -24.69 13.23
C HIS A 320 -7.56 -24.84 14.47
N ARG A 321 -6.30 -25.21 14.29
CA ARG A 321 -5.33 -25.36 15.38
C ARG A 321 -4.85 -24.00 15.88
N THR A 322 -4.42 -23.99 17.14
CA THR A 322 -3.73 -22.86 17.78
C THR A 322 -2.27 -23.23 17.97
N ASN A 323 -1.38 -22.29 17.67
CA ASN A 323 0.05 -22.41 17.90
C ASN A 323 0.39 -21.77 19.24
N HIS A 324 1.26 -22.43 20.01
CA HIS A 324 1.70 -22.03 21.34
C HIS A 324 3.23 -22.02 21.39
N VAL A 325 3.79 -20.92 21.87
CA VAL A 325 5.24 -20.77 22.04
C VAL A 325 5.54 -20.05 23.35
N PRO A 326 6.42 -20.60 24.22
CA PRO A 326 6.89 -19.88 25.39
C PRO A 326 7.84 -18.75 24.99
N GLY A 327 7.75 -17.62 25.68
CA GLY A 327 8.59 -16.46 25.41
C GLY A 327 8.95 -15.69 26.67
N LYS A 328 10.13 -15.09 26.67
CA LYS A 328 10.52 -14.12 27.69
C LYS A 328 10.50 -12.72 27.09
N GLN A 329 9.73 -11.82 27.70
CA GLN A 329 9.68 -10.43 27.28
C GLN A 329 11.04 -9.75 27.53
N THR A 330 11.57 -9.09 26.52
CA THR A 330 12.88 -8.43 26.58
C THR A 330 12.76 -6.92 26.61
N THR A 331 11.92 -6.36 25.75
CA THR A 331 11.69 -4.92 25.64
C THR A 331 10.22 -4.61 25.40
N SER A 332 9.80 -3.41 25.77
CA SER A 332 8.46 -2.91 25.45
C SER A 332 8.47 -1.40 25.26
N ALA A 333 7.72 -0.94 24.28
CA ALA A 333 7.61 0.47 23.91
C ALA A 333 6.13 0.85 23.72
N TYR A 334 5.75 2.01 24.23
CA TYR A 334 4.44 2.59 23.95
C TYR A 334 4.46 3.32 22.62
N ILE A 335 3.49 2.99 21.77
CA ILE A 335 3.24 3.63 20.48
C ILE A 335 1.80 4.14 20.51
N GLY A 336 1.61 5.34 21.09
CA GLY A 336 0.28 5.90 21.32
C GLY A 336 -0.54 5.03 22.29
N GLN A 337 -1.60 4.40 21.78
CA GLN A 337 -2.47 3.49 22.55
C GLN A 337 -2.01 2.03 22.51
N LEU A 338 -1.00 1.71 21.70
CA LEU A 338 -0.48 0.37 21.53
C LEU A 338 0.75 0.15 22.39
N LEU A 339 0.87 -1.04 22.96
CA LEU A 339 2.09 -1.56 23.54
C LEU A 339 2.72 -2.52 22.54
N GLU A 340 3.93 -2.20 22.11
CA GLU A 340 4.76 -3.08 21.29
C GLU A 340 5.80 -3.75 22.17
N SER A 341 5.77 -5.08 22.23
CA SER A 341 6.64 -5.88 23.09
C SER A 341 7.45 -6.87 22.26
N GLN A 342 8.72 -7.06 22.62
CA GLN A 342 9.57 -8.07 22.02
C GLN A 342 9.74 -9.25 22.97
N PHE A 343 9.69 -10.47 22.42
CA PHE A 343 9.83 -11.72 23.14
C PHE A 343 10.95 -12.55 22.50
N ASP A 344 11.89 -13.00 23.31
CA ASP A 344 12.82 -14.05 22.89
C ASP A 344 12.15 -15.41 23.10
N THR A 345 12.05 -16.20 22.04
CA THR A 345 11.38 -17.50 22.02
C THR A 345 12.25 -18.56 21.33
N PRO A 346 11.97 -19.87 21.50
CA PRO A 346 12.71 -20.92 20.81
C PRO A 346 12.59 -20.86 19.26
N VAL A 347 11.51 -20.27 18.74
CA VAL A 347 11.32 -20.09 17.29
C VAL A 347 11.98 -18.80 16.76
N GLY A 348 12.60 -18.00 17.63
CA GLY A 348 13.22 -16.73 17.29
C GLY A 348 12.63 -15.56 18.08
N ARG A 349 13.03 -14.33 17.71
CA ARG A 349 12.47 -13.13 18.35
C ARG A 349 11.13 -12.78 17.70
N LEU A 350 10.11 -12.59 18.54
CA LEU A 350 8.77 -12.21 18.12
C LEU A 350 8.41 -10.81 18.64
N THR A 351 7.81 -10.01 17.78
CA THR A 351 7.17 -8.74 18.12
C THR A 351 5.67 -8.96 18.27
N VAL A 352 5.10 -8.46 19.35
CA VAL A 352 3.65 -8.51 19.63
C VAL A 352 3.16 -7.08 19.82
N THR A 353 2.01 -6.76 19.23
CA THR A 353 1.38 -5.45 19.35
C THR A 353 -0.02 -5.62 19.91
N GLN A 354 -0.31 -4.99 21.03
CA GLN A 354 -1.62 -5.08 21.71
C GLN A 354 -2.06 -3.73 22.24
N LEU A 355 -3.35 -3.58 22.52
CA LEU A 355 -3.85 -2.40 23.23
C LEU A 355 -3.21 -2.33 24.62
N GLY A 356 -2.70 -1.15 24.97
CA GLY A 356 -2.04 -0.95 26.26
C GLY A 356 -3.05 -1.04 27.40
N ASP A 357 -2.96 -2.11 28.19
CA ASP A 357 -3.52 -2.16 29.53
C ASP A 357 -2.36 -2.46 30.51
N GLN A 358 -2.37 -1.81 31.68
CA GLN A 358 -1.19 -1.63 32.55
C GLN A 358 -0.59 -2.93 33.15
N ASN A 359 -1.13 -4.11 32.85
CA ASN A 359 -0.85 -5.36 33.56
C ASN A 359 0.26 -6.26 32.97
N LEU A 360 1.03 -5.79 31.99
CA LEU A 360 2.15 -6.56 31.38
C LEU A 360 3.55 -6.00 31.70
N ILE A 361 3.69 -5.32 32.83
CA ILE A 361 4.93 -4.61 33.21
C ILE A 361 5.63 -5.33 34.38
N GLU A 362 6.08 -6.55 34.14
CA GLU A 362 7.29 -7.04 34.81
C GLU A 362 8.22 -7.67 33.77
N ALA A 363 9.26 -6.92 33.39
CA ALA A 363 10.29 -7.36 32.46
C ALA A 363 11.16 -8.46 33.10
N SER A 364 10.59 -9.66 33.23
CA SER A 364 11.26 -10.88 33.71
C SER A 364 10.35 -12.10 33.72
N THR A 365 9.03 -11.94 33.58
CA THR A 365 8.07 -13.04 33.62
C THR A 365 8.07 -13.83 32.32
N SER A 366 8.01 -15.16 32.45
CA SER A 366 7.73 -16.04 31.31
C SER A 366 6.29 -15.84 30.86
N HIS A 367 6.09 -15.80 29.55
CA HIS A 367 4.80 -15.63 28.91
C HIS A 367 4.56 -16.78 27.92
N HIS A 368 3.29 -17.07 27.66
CA HIS A 368 2.86 -17.89 26.54
C HIS A 368 2.33 -17.00 25.43
N LEU A 369 2.88 -17.19 24.24
CA LEU A 369 2.42 -16.55 23.01
C LEU A 369 1.55 -17.55 22.28
N GLN A 370 0.35 -17.12 21.88
CA GLN A 370 -0.60 -17.96 21.15
C GLN A 370 -1.17 -17.25 19.92
N TRP A 371 -1.40 -17.99 18.84
CA TRP A 371 -2.08 -17.49 17.64
C TRP A 371 -2.76 -18.63 16.87
N SER A 372 -3.82 -18.31 16.13
CA SER A 372 -4.50 -19.28 15.27
C SER A 372 -3.65 -19.62 14.04
N ALA A 373 -3.74 -20.87 13.56
CA ALA A 373 -3.19 -21.29 12.28
C ALA A 373 -3.71 -20.44 11.10
N GLN A 374 -4.92 -19.89 11.19
CA GLN A 374 -5.50 -19.01 10.15
C GLN A 374 -4.81 -17.65 10.06
N SER A 375 -4.15 -17.22 11.14
CA SER A 375 -3.43 -15.95 11.23
C SER A 375 -1.95 -16.08 10.89
N CYS A 376 -1.50 -17.30 10.56
CA CYS A 376 -0.15 -17.64 10.15
C CYS A 376 -0.17 -18.06 8.69
N LEU A 377 0.61 -17.43 7.83
CA LEU A 377 0.67 -17.75 6.41
C LEU A 377 2.00 -18.39 6.03
N VAL A 378 1.94 -19.42 5.19
CA VAL A 378 3.15 -19.90 4.51
C VAL A 378 3.43 -19.04 3.28
N LEU A 379 4.68 -18.61 3.17
CA LEU A 379 5.22 -17.85 2.06
C LEU A 379 6.38 -18.66 1.43
N PRO A 380 6.66 -18.46 0.13
CA PRO A 380 7.83 -19.04 -0.48
C PRO A 380 9.10 -18.61 0.27
N PRO A 381 10.17 -19.42 0.23
CA PRO A 381 11.45 -19.03 0.81
C PRO A 381 11.90 -17.69 0.22
N GLY A 382 12.30 -16.77 1.09
CA GLY A 382 12.85 -15.50 0.64
C GLY A 382 14.12 -15.71 -0.17
N SER A 383 14.26 -15.01 -1.30
CA SER A 383 15.61 -14.67 -1.75
C SER A 383 16.25 -13.89 -0.60
N ALA A 384 17.34 -14.38 -0.02
CA ALA A 384 18.04 -13.70 1.06
C ALA A 384 18.17 -12.20 0.73
N ALA A 385 17.52 -11.35 1.51
CA ALA A 385 17.69 -9.91 1.36
C ALA A 385 19.18 -9.58 1.60
N PRO A 386 19.80 -8.69 0.81
CA PRO A 386 21.13 -8.22 1.12
C PRO A 386 21.11 -7.59 2.53
N PRO A 387 22.19 -7.72 3.31
CA PRO A 387 22.24 -7.20 4.67
C PRO A 387 21.85 -5.72 4.67
N GLN A 388 20.97 -5.32 5.60
CA GLN A 388 20.71 -3.91 5.83
C GLN A 388 22.05 -3.20 6.09
N PRO A 389 22.29 -2.02 5.51
CA PRO A 389 23.42 -1.21 5.94
C PRO A 389 23.19 -0.87 7.41
N THR A 390 24.06 -1.38 8.28
CA THR A 390 24.20 -0.86 9.64
C THR A 390 24.47 0.65 9.59
N PRO A 391 23.92 1.41 10.56
CA PRO A 391 23.95 2.87 10.55
C PRO A 391 25.36 3.47 10.50
#